data_AF-A0A4R8WL00-F1
#
_entry.id   AF-A0A4R8WL00-F1
#
_cell.length_a   1.000
_cell.length_b   1.000
_cell.length_c   1.000
_cell.angle_alpha   90.00
_cell.angle_beta   90.00
_cell.angle_gamma   90.00
#
_symmetry.space_group_name_H-M   'P 1'
#
loop_
_entity.id
_entity.type
_entity.pdbx_description
1 polymer ?
#
loop_
_entity_poly.entity_id
_entity_poly.type
_entity_poly.pdbx_seq_one_letter_code
_entity_poly.pdbx_strand_id
1 'polypeptide(L)' 'MTNLADGILLCAPDDLRVHNEHWRIVRTGSDYSLIPLPTIDPSQTPIRLASKSALKLGSPLRFDSDPGRRGAAG' A
#
# COMPACT_ATOMS: atom_id res chain seq x y z
N MET A 1 12.20 16.90 5.35
CA MET A 1 10.91 16.52 4.72
C MET A 1 10.93 15.02 4.54
N THR A 2 9.97 14.29 5.09
CA THR A 2 9.90 12.82 4.92
C THR A 2 9.23 12.52 3.60
N ASN A 3 9.92 11.81 2.69
CA ASN A 3 9.34 11.37 1.42
C ASN A 3 8.46 10.15 1.68
N LEU A 4 7.17 10.22 1.32
CA LEU A 4 6.23 9.11 1.40
C LEU A 4 6.01 8.57 -0.01
N ALA A 5 6.67 7.47 -0.33
CA ALA A 5 6.50 6.80 -1.61
C ALA A 5 5.22 5.95 -1.66
N ASP A 6 4.84 5.34 -0.54
CA ASP A 6 3.75 4.36 -0.47
C ASP A 6 2.95 4.52 0.85
N GLY A 7 1.63 4.35 0.78
CA GLY A 7 0.74 4.21 1.93
C GLY A 7 0.11 2.81 1.94
N ILE A 8 0.30 2.07 3.02
CA ILE A 8 -0.15 0.66 3.13
C ILE A 8 -1.09 0.53 4.33
N LEU A 9 -2.27 -0.05 4.11
CA LEU A 9 -3.20 -0.41 5.17
C LEU A 9 -3.02 -1.88 5.52
N LEU A 10 -2.67 -2.17 6.77
CA LEU A 10 -2.50 -3.51 7.29
C LEU A 10 -3.75 -3.99 8.02
N CYS A 11 -3.93 -5.31 8.09
CA CYS A 11 -4.91 -5.88 9.00
C CYS A 11 -4.34 -5.93 10.42
N ALA A 12 -5.21 -5.94 11.44
CA ALA A 12 -4.80 -5.89 12.84
C ALA A 12 -3.60 -6.79 13.23
N PRO A 13 -3.54 -8.09 12.86
CA PRO A 13 -2.39 -8.92 13.25
C PRO A 13 -1.07 -8.49 12.59
N ASP A 14 -1.12 -8.03 11.33
CA ASP A 14 0.08 -7.58 10.62
C ASP A 14 0.56 -6.22 11.15
N ASP A 15 -0.39 -5.35 11.50
CA ASP A 15 -0.13 -4.05 12.10
C ASP A 15 0.58 -4.19 13.46
N LEU A 16 0.09 -5.10 14.31
CA LEU A 16 0.70 -5.37 15.62
C LEU A 16 2.12 -5.94 15.50
N ARG A 17 2.43 -6.75 14.48
CA ARG A 17 3.80 -7.23 14.23
C ARG A 17 4.75 -6.09 13.90
N VAL A 18 4.30 -5.12 13.10
CA VAL A 18 5.12 -3.95 12.77
C VAL A 18 5.35 -3.09 14.02
N HIS A 19 4.29 -2.83 14.79
CA HIS A 19 4.38 -1.92 15.93
C HIS A 19 5.06 -2.50 17.17
N ASN A 20 4.76 -3.76 17.53
CA ASN A 20 5.23 -4.34 18.79
C ASN A 20 6.49 -5.18 18.60
N GLU A 21 6.53 -5.95 17.51
CA GLU A 21 7.62 -6.87 17.22
C GLU A 21 8.66 -6.25 16.28
N HIS A 22 8.45 -5.00 15.86
CA HIS A 22 9.36 -4.22 15.01
C HIS A 22 9.68 -4.91 13.68
N TRP A 23 8.72 -5.68 13.13
CA TRP A 23 8.87 -6.25 11.80
C TRP A 23 8.95 -5.13 10.76
N ARG A 24 9.74 -5.37 9.72
CA ARG A 24 9.96 -4.39 8.63
C ARG A 24 9.11 -4.75 7.42
N ILE A 25 8.58 -3.73 6.74
CA ILE A 25 7.95 -3.90 5.42
C ILE A 25 9.01 -3.63 4.35
N VAL A 26 9.21 -4.57 3.44
CA VAL A 26 10.12 -4.43 2.29
C VAL A 26 9.30 -4.51 1.01
N ARG A 27 9.59 -3.60 0.08
CA ARG A 27 8.99 -3.56 -1.26
C ARG A 27 9.98 -4.08 -2.30
N THR A 28 9.53 -5.03 -3.14
CA THR A 28 10.25 -5.52 -4.31
C THR A 28 9.35 -5.40 -5.53
N GLY A 29 9.57 -4.40 -6.37
CA GLY A 29 8.69 -4.10 -7.51
C GLY A 29 7.30 -3.63 -7.05
N SER A 30 6.26 -4.42 -7.34
CA SER A 30 4.89 -4.20 -6.86
C SER A 30 4.54 -5.01 -5.61
N ASP A 31 5.47 -5.83 -5.13
CA ASP A 31 5.23 -6.77 -4.05
C ASP A 31 5.75 -6.25 -2.72
N TYR A 32 5.05 -6.60 -1.65
CA TYR A 32 5.40 -6.24 -0.28
C TYR A 32 5.58 -7.49 0.57
N SER A 33 6.54 -7.47 1.48
CA SER A 33 6.78 -8.54 2.44
C SER A 33 7.03 -7.99 3.85
N LEU A 34 6.56 -8.72 4.86
CA LEU A 34 6.92 -8.53 6.26
C LEU A 34 8.14 -9.37 6.59
N ILE A 35 9.16 -8.72 7.16
CA ILE A 35 10.41 -9.34 7.57
C ILE A 35 10.55 -9.24 9.09
N PRO A 36 10.63 -10.37 9.82
CA PRO A 36 10.86 -10.36 11.25
C PRO A 36 12.26 -9.86 11.61
N LEU A 37 12.45 -9.45 12.86
CA LEU A 37 13.79 -9.27 13.41
C LEU A 37 14.50 -10.63 13.60
N PRO A 38 15.85 -10.67 13.52
CA PRO A 38 16.62 -11.91 13.70
C PRO A 38 16.39 -12.60 15.05
N THR A 39 15.99 -11.85 16.08
CA THR A 39 15.68 -12.37 17.41
C THR A 39 14.37 -13.19 17.45
N ILE A 40 13.47 -12.98 16.49
CA ILE A 40 12.19 -13.69 16.36
C ILE A 40 12.34 -14.84 15.38
N ASP A 41 12.94 -14.57 14.22
CA ASP A 41 13.31 -15.59 13.24
C ASP A 41 14.74 -15.29 12.75
N PRO A 42 15.74 -16.13 13.11
CA PRO A 42 17.12 -15.95 12.69
C PRO A 42 17.31 -15.96 11.16
N SER A 43 16.45 -16.67 10.43
CA SER A 43 16.50 -16.71 8.98
C SER A 43 15.81 -15.50 8.32
N GLN A 44 15.15 -14.67 9.13
CA GLN A 44 14.36 -13.53 8.69
C GLN A 44 13.41 -13.87 7.53
N THR A 45 12.70 -14.99 7.65
CA THR A 45 11.89 -15.57 6.57
C THR A 45 10.83 -14.57 6.13
N PRO A 46 10.82 -14.13 4.85
CA PRO A 46 9.84 -13.17 4.36
C PRO A 46 8.42 -13.74 4.34
N ILE A 47 7.46 -12.98 4.85
CA ILE A 47 6.03 -13.28 4.72
C ILE A 47 5.43 -12.30 3.70
N ARG A 48 4.97 -12.81 2.56
CA ARG A 48 4.38 -11.98 1.50
C ARG A 48 3.07 -11.35 1.96
N LEU A 49 2.95 -10.03 1.84
CA LEU A 49 1.69 -9.31 2.06
C LEU A 49 0.83 -9.43 0.80
N ALA A 50 -0.30 -10.13 0.93
CA ALA A 50 -1.32 -10.18 -0.13
C ALA A 50 -2.31 -9.03 0.05
N SER A 51 -2.60 -8.30 -1.03
CA SER A 51 -3.66 -7.29 -1.01
C SER A 51 -5.00 -7.96 -0.70
N LYS A 52 -5.69 -7.49 0.34
CA LYS A 52 -7.08 -7.86 0.65
C LYS A 52 -8.08 -6.98 -0.08
N SER A 53 -7.62 -5.88 -0.67
CA SER A 53 -8.41 -5.08 -1.60
C SER A 53 -8.45 -5.81 -2.93
N ALA A 54 -9.50 -6.60 -3.15
CA ALA A 54 -9.78 -7.12 -4.48
C ALA A 54 -9.84 -5.94 -5.45
N LEU A 55 -9.12 -6.04 -6.57
CA LEU A 55 -9.30 -5.11 -7.69
C LEU A 55 -10.78 -5.20 -8.11
N LYS A 56 -11.58 -4.20 -7.72
CA LYS A 56 -12.91 -4.01 -8.30
C LYS A 56 -12.70 -3.47 -9.71
N LEU A 57 -12.59 -4.36 -10.69
CA LEU A 57 -12.45 -4.03 -12.11
C LEU A 57 -13.67 -3.26 -12.69
N GLY A 58 -14.68 -2.94 -11.89
CA GLY A 58 -15.91 -2.27 -12.31
C GLY A 58 -16.14 -0.86 -11.75
N SER A 59 -15.21 -0.29 -10.97
CA SER A 59 -15.36 1.11 -10.54
C SER A 59 -14.76 2.02 -11.62
N PRO A 60 -15.57 2.77 -12.39
CA PRO A 60 -15.01 3.77 -13.26
C PRO A 60 -14.51 4.88 -12.35
N LEU A 61 -13.21 4.93 -12.07
CA LEU A 61 -12.61 6.21 -11.77
C LEU A 61 -12.77 7.03 -13.05
N ARG A 62 -13.87 7.77 -13.12
CA ARG A 62 -14.08 8.83 -14.10
C ARG A 62 -12.98 9.84 -13.81
N PHE A 63 -11.89 9.75 -14.55
CA PHE A 63 -11.01 10.89 -14.74
C PHE A 63 -11.80 11.83 -15.65
N ASP A 64 -12.70 12.61 -15.06
CA ASP A 64 -13.38 13.67 -15.80
C ASP A 64 -12.29 14.65 -16.23
N SER A 65 -11.84 14.46 -17.47
CA SER A 65 -11.16 15.49 -18.22
C SER A 65 -12.26 16.43 -18.69
N ASP A 66 -12.55 17.50 -17.94
CA ASP A 66 -13.45 18.56 -18.38
C ASP A 66 -12.70 19.46 -19.39
N PRO A 67 -13.06 19.46 -20.69
CA PRO A 67 -12.53 20.40 -21.64
C PRO A 67 -13.59 21.46 -21.92
N GLY A 68 -13.54 22.55 -21.17
CA GLY A 68 -13.93 23.86 -21.68
C GLY A 68 -15.43 24.14 -21.75
N ARG A 69 -15.93 24.81 -20.71
CA ARG A 69 -17.13 25.65 -20.82
C ARG A 69 -16.79 26.91 -21.63
N ARG A 70 -16.96 26.84 -22.96
CA ARG A 70 -16.87 27.98 -23.89
C ARG A 70 -18.00 28.98 -23.59
N GLY A 71 -17.64 30.26 -23.52
CA GLY A 71 -18.54 31.36 -23.19
C GLY A 71 -19.61 31.62 -24.25
N ALA A 72 -20.72 32.18 -23.79
CA ALA A 72 -21.69 32.91 -24.60
C ALA A 72 -22.20 34.10 -23.77
N ALA A 73 -21.89 35.31 -24.22
CA ALA A 73 -22.64 36.52 -23.91
C ALA A 73 -22.63 37.36 -25.18
N GLY A 74 -23.84 37.74 -25.62
CA GLY A 74 -24.10 38.45 -26.87
C GLY A 74 -23.94 39.97 -26.76
#